data_AF-A0A1V2RJV8-F1
#
_entry.id   AF-A0A1V2RJV8-F1
#
_cell.length_a   1.000
_cell.length_b   1.000
_cell.length_c   1.000
_cell.angle_alpha   90.00
_cell.angle_beta   90.00
_cell.angle_gamma   90.00
#
_symmetry.space_group_name_H-M   'P 1'
#
loop_
_entity.id
_entity.type
_entity.pdbx_description
1 polymer ?
#
loop_
_entity_poly.entity_id
_entity_poly.type
_entity_poly.pdbx_seq_one_letter_code
_entity_poly.pdbx_strand_id
1 'polypeptide(L)'
;MSSSAERSGAHEPLDWDDFAERPAPREAAGRDGGDLPPDRELAAVLQRFWSDVAEERNKAHAEAAGTREAAVELAIHVARLESLLAEAVEPLEAAGKRNLGRRLAVVCKQMQTQLAQIGVEATDPTGEPFDAVADEVDVLRWRHGAQYPAEVVAQALEPVVRDRGVVVRLAQVVMGAPATDPATDPATDQPAGSTQDTQSMRGIQNTQGHEGARGGAVEPAREREQQE
;
A
#
# COMPACT_ATOMS: atom_id res chain seq x y z
N MET A 1 -30.47 -41.08 75.57
CA MET A 1 -31.86 -40.86 75.10
C MET A 1 -31.76 -39.92 73.92
N SER A 2 -31.73 -40.47 72.69
CA SER A 2 -32.83 -40.46 71.71
C SER A 2 -33.13 -39.03 71.22
N SER A 3 -33.12 -38.66 69.94
CA SER A 3 -33.57 -39.38 68.75
C SER A 3 -33.10 -38.64 67.48
N SER A 4 -32.26 -39.28 66.65
CA SER A 4 -32.09 -38.89 65.24
C SER A 4 -33.19 -39.59 64.45
N ALA A 5 -34.20 -38.85 64.03
CA ALA A 5 -35.20 -39.35 63.09
C ALA A 5 -34.69 -39.10 61.66
N GLU A 6 -34.07 -40.12 61.08
CA GLU A 6 -33.79 -40.20 59.65
C GLU A 6 -35.14 -40.20 58.90
N ARG A 7 -35.50 -39.09 58.25
CA ARG A 7 -36.55 -39.09 57.23
C ARG A 7 -35.98 -39.72 55.96
N SER A 8 -35.98 -41.05 55.90
CA SER A 8 -35.89 -41.78 54.64
C SER A 8 -37.21 -41.64 53.89
N GLY A 9 -37.41 -40.48 53.26
CA GLY A 9 -38.32 -40.36 52.13
C GLY A 9 -37.53 -40.74 50.88
N ALA A 10 -37.54 -42.03 50.53
CA ALA A 10 -37.06 -42.48 49.23
C ALA A 10 -37.98 -41.88 48.17
N HIS A 11 -37.59 -40.74 47.60
CA HIS A 11 -38.17 -40.28 46.35
C HIS A 11 -37.56 -41.15 45.25
N GLU A 12 -38.40 -42.00 44.67
CA GLU A 12 -38.11 -42.69 43.42
C GLU A 12 -37.68 -41.63 42.38
N PRO A 13 -36.55 -41.82 41.68
CA PRO A 13 -36.11 -40.85 40.68
C PRO A 13 -37.21 -40.72 39.62
N LEU A 14 -37.66 -39.49 39.35
CA LEU A 14 -38.64 -39.24 38.28
C LEU A 14 -38.12 -39.87 36.99
N ASP A 15 -38.97 -40.68 36.36
CA ASP A 15 -38.67 -41.29 35.08
C ASP A 15 -38.73 -40.20 34.00
N TRP A 16 -37.91 -40.33 32.95
CA TRP A 16 -38.00 -39.41 31.81
C TRP A 16 -39.37 -39.49 31.14
N ASP A 17 -40.02 -40.65 31.21
CA ASP A 17 -41.37 -40.85 30.71
C ASP A 17 -42.45 -40.10 31.54
N ASP A 18 -42.14 -39.66 32.77
CA ASP A 18 -43.03 -38.83 33.61
C ASP A 18 -43.06 -37.36 33.16
N PHE A 19 -42.08 -36.92 32.35
CA PHE A 19 -42.15 -35.64 31.64
C PHE A 19 -43.10 -35.77 30.45
N ALA A 20 -44.40 -35.84 30.75
CA ALA A 20 -45.44 -35.75 29.73
C ALA A 20 -45.16 -34.51 28.85
N GLU A 21 -45.04 -34.75 27.54
CA GLU A 21 -44.86 -33.71 26.52
C GLU A 21 -45.89 -32.61 26.78
N ARG A 22 -45.42 -31.46 27.29
CA ARG A 22 -46.31 -30.32 27.55
C ARG A 22 -46.86 -29.93 26.19
N PRO A 23 -48.19 -29.99 25.96
CA PRO A 23 -48.73 -29.64 24.66
C PRO A 23 -48.30 -28.21 24.36
N ALA A 24 -47.50 -28.05 23.29
CA ALA A 24 -47.01 -26.75 22.87
C ALA A 24 -48.24 -25.81 22.77
N PRO A 25 -48.21 -24.62 23.39
CA PRO A 25 -49.34 -23.71 23.35
C PRO A 25 -49.74 -23.45 21.89
N ARG A 26 -50.84 -24.06 21.46
CA ARG A 26 -51.31 -23.99 20.06
C ARG A 26 -51.75 -22.58 19.67
N GLU A 27 -51.92 -21.70 20.67
CA GLU A 27 -52.28 -20.28 20.52
C GLU A 27 -51.08 -19.35 20.27
N ALA A 28 -49.83 -19.82 20.39
CA ALA A 28 -48.66 -19.03 19.99
C ALA A 28 -48.43 -19.03 18.47
N ALA A 29 -49.08 -19.92 17.72
CA ALA A 29 -48.98 -20.02 16.27
C ALA A 29 -49.86 -19.00 15.51
N GLY A 30 -50.58 -18.13 16.22
CA GLY A 30 -51.58 -17.22 15.66
C GLY A 30 -51.51 -15.77 16.12
N ARG A 31 -50.39 -15.33 16.74
CA ARG A 31 -50.10 -13.90 16.82
C ARG A 31 -49.23 -13.53 15.64
N ASP A 32 -49.72 -12.63 14.82
CA ASP A 32 -48.94 -11.72 13.97
C ASP A 32 -48.04 -10.79 14.81
N GLY A 33 -47.42 -11.31 15.88
CA GLY A 33 -46.37 -10.67 16.65
C GLY A 33 -45.07 -11.24 16.12
N GLY A 34 -44.31 -10.41 15.40
CA GLY A 34 -43.13 -10.79 14.62
C GLY A 34 -41.93 -11.22 15.45
N ASP A 35 -42.11 -12.16 16.37
CA ASP A 35 -41.05 -12.81 17.10
C ASP A 35 -40.39 -13.83 16.16
N LEU A 36 -39.13 -13.58 15.83
CA LEU A 36 -38.36 -14.48 14.98
C LEU A 36 -38.17 -15.82 15.73
N PRO A 37 -38.16 -16.95 15.02
CA PRO A 37 -37.78 -18.20 15.66
C PRO A 37 -36.35 -18.07 16.20
N PRO A 38 -36.04 -18.71 17.34
CA PRO A 38 -34.81 -18.46 18.11
C PRO A 38 -33.52 -18.75 17.32
N ASP A 39 -33.58 -19.65 16.34
CA ASP A 39 -32.51 -19.92 15.40
C ASP A 39 -32.19 -18.72 14.50
N ARG A 40 -33.21 -17.98 14.04
CA ARG A 40 -33.04 -16.76 13.25
C ARG A 40 -32.52 -15.59 14.08
N GLU A 41 -32.95 -15.48 15.33
CA GLU A 41 -32.40 -14.47 16.25
C GLU A 41 -30.91 -14.72 16.49
N LEU A 42 -30.54 -15.97 16.79
CA LEU A 42 -29.14 -16.35 16.97
C LEU A 42 -28.33 -16.13 15.69
N ALA A 43 -28.86 -16.50 14.52
CA ALA A 43 -28.21 -16.26 13.24
C ALA A 43 -27.99 -14.76 12.98
N ALA A 44 -28.97 -13.91 13.30
CA ALA A 44 -28.85 -12.46 13.16
C ALA A 44 -27.78 -11.86 14.10
N VAL A 45 -27.73 -12.33 15.36
CA VAL A 45 -26.69 -11.90 16.32
C VAL A 45 -25.31 -12.33 15.85
N LEU A 46 -25.16 -13.58 15.40
CA LEU A 46 -23.89 -14.08 14.87
C LEU A 46 -23.47 -13.31 13.61
N GLN A 47 -24.40 -13.06 12.69
CA GLN A 47 -24.12 -12.28 11.48
C GLN A 47 -23.65 -10.87 11.81
N ARG A 48 -24.31 -10.20 12.76
CA ARG A 48 -23.90 -8.88 13.24
C ARG A 48 -22.50 -8.94 13.86
N PHE A 49 -22.24 -9.91 14.74
CA PHE A 49 -20.93 -10.09 15.34
C PHE A 49 -19.82 -10.28 14.29
N TRP A 50 -20.07 -11.11 13.27
CA TRP A 50 -19.10 -11.29 12.17
C TRP A 50 -18.90 -10.02 11.34
N SER A 51 -19.96 -9.23 11.12
CA SER A 51 -19.87 -7.93 10.46
C SER A 51 -18.99 -6.97 11.27
N ASP A 52 -19.26 -6.85 12.57
CA ASP A 52 -18.52 -5.97 13.48
C ASP A 52 -17.02 -6.37 13.53
N VAL A 53 -16.72 -7.68 13.59
CA VAL A 53 -15.34 -8.19 13.54
C VAL A 53 -14.67 -7.88 12.20
N ALA A 54 -15.39 -8.03 11.08
CA ALA A 54 -14.86 -7.72 9.76
C ALA A 54 -14.58 -6.22 9.59
N GLU A 55 -15.47 -5.37 10.08
CA GLU A 55 -15.31 -3.90 10.06
C GLU A 55 -14.09 -3.46 10.88
N GLU A 56 -13.95 -3.93 12.11
CA GLU A 56 -12.80 -3.60 12.96
C GLU A 56 -11.48 -4.12 12.37
N ARG A 57 -11.50 -5.33 11.79
CA ARG A 57 -10.33 -5.86 11.10
C ARG A 57 -9.95 -5.01 9.88
N ASN A 58 -10.92 -4.62 9.07
CA ASN A 58 -10.67 -3.79 7.88
C ASN A 58 -10.14 -2.41 8.28
N LYS A 59 -10.68 -1.82 9.34
CA LYS A 59 -10.20 -0.56 9.89
C LYS A 59 -8.74 -0.67 10.37
N ALA A 60 -8.42 -1.71 11.15
CA ALA A 60 -7.05 -1.95 11.61
C ALA A 60 -6.08 -2.17 10.43
N HIS A 61 -6.51 -2.89 9.38
CA HIS A 61 -5.71 -3.04 8.16
C HIS A 61 -5.49 -1.71 7.42
N ALA A 62 -6.52 -0.88 7.29
CA ALA A 62 -6.42 0.42 6.63
C ALA A 62 -5.48 1.38 7.40
N GLU A 63 -5.60 1.43 8.72
CA GLU A 63 -4.71 2.23 9.58
C GLU A 63 -3.25 1.75 9.50
N ALA A 64 -3.04 0.43 9.52
CA ALA A 64 -1.71 -0.16 9.36
C ALA A 64 -1.13 0.10 7.96
N ALA A 65 -1.95 0.07 6.91
CA ALA A 65 -1.54 0.38 5.55
C ALA A 65 -1.12 1.85 5.42
N GLY A 66 -1.92 2.80 5.93
CA GLY A 66 -1.58 4.22 5.89
C GLY A 66 -0.31 4.55 6.70
N THR A 67 -0.13 3.92 7.86
CA THR A 67 1.10 4.09 8.66
C THR A 67 2.33 3.56 7.90
N ARG A 68 2.18 2.44 7.19
CA ARG A 68 3.23 1.83 6.40
C ARG A 68 3.58 2.66 5.17
N GLU A 69 2.60 3.20 4.48
CA GLU A 69 2.81 4.14 3.37
C GLU A 69 3.57 5.39 3.83
N ALA A 70 3.20 5.97 4.98
CA ALA A 70 3.94 7.08 5.56
C ALA A 70 5.41 6.73 5.91
N ALA A 71 5.67 5.50 6.36
CA ALA A 71 7.03 5.03 6.61
C ALA A 71 7.86 4.88 5.32
N VAL A 72 7.23 4.42 4.24
CA VAL A 72 7.84 4.36 2.89
C VAL A 72 8.23 5.75 2.42
N GLU A 73 7.32 6.73 2.50
CA GLU A 73 7.63 8.13 2.14
C GLU A 73 8.74 8.73 3.00
N LEU A 74 8.75 8.44 4.31
CA LEU A 74 9.83 8.86 5.20
C LEU A 74 11.18 8.25 4.77
N ALA A 75 11.20 6.99 4.36
CA ALA A 75 12.42 6.34 3.88
C ALA A 75 13.00 7.01 2.63
N ILE A 76 12.14 7.43 1.71
CA ILE A 76 12.55 8.19 0.52
C ILE A 76 13.22 9.51 0.91
N HIS A 77 12.59 10.26 1.82
CA HIS A 77 13.14 11.53 2.30
C HIS A 77 14.47 11.36 3.04
N VAL A 78 14.60 10.28 3.82
CA VAL A 78 15.84 9.96 4.55
C VAL A 78 16.97 9.60 3.59
N ALA A 79 16.71 8.79 2.57
CA ALA A 79 17.71 8.47 1.53
C ALA A 79 18.12 9.73 0.76
N ARG A 80 17.16 10.59 0.39
CA ARG A 80 17.48 11.87 -0.26
C ARG A 80 18.31 12.79 0.62
N LEU A 81 18.05 12.82 1.93
CA LEU A 81 18.87 13.56 2.88
C LEU A 81 20.30 13.01 2.93
N GLU A 82 20.48 11.69 2.87
CA GLU A 82 21.81 11.07 2.82
C GLU A 82 22.59 11.50 1.58
N SER A 83 21.99 11.41 0.37
CA SER A 83 22.64 11.84 -0.87
C SER A 83 23.01 13.34 -0.83
N LEU A 84 22.12 14.20 -0.32
CA LEU A 84 22.41 15.62 -0.13
C LEU A 84 23.54 15.88 0.89
N LEU A 85 23.62 15.07 1.96
CA LEU A 85 24.70 15.17 2.93
C LEU A 85 26.04 14.75 2.34
N ALA A 86 26.06 13.73 1.47
CA ALA A 86 27.25 13.29 0.76
C ALA A 86 27.79 14.40 -0.17
N GLU A 87 26.91 15.06 -0.93
CA GLU A 87 27.27 16.22 -1.76
C GLU A 87 27.74 17.42 -0.92
N ALA A 88 27.19 17.60 0.27
CA ALA A 88 27.49 18.72 1.15
C ALA A 88 28.75 18.56 2.00
N VAL A 89 29.45 17.41 1.97
CA VAL A 89 30.66 17.17 2.77
C VAL A 89 31.72 18.24 2.51
N GLU A 90 32.18 18.37 1.25
CA GLU A 90 33.22 19.33 0.87
C GLU A 90 32.82 20.79 1.15
N PRO A 91 31.61 21.27 0.76
CA PRO A 91 31.16 22.60 1.13
C PRO A 91 31.11 22.87 2.65
N LEU A 92 30.70 21.90 3.45
CA LEU A 92 30.65 22.03 4.91
C LEU A 92 32.05 22.06 5.52
N GLU A 93 32.98 21.27 4.99
CA GLU A 93 34.39 21.31 5.42
C GLU A 93 35.05 22.64 5.06
N ALA A 94 34.88 23.12 3.82
CA ALA A 94 35.38 24.41 3.38
C ALA A 94 34.83 25.59 4.22
N ALA A 95 33.60 25.48 4.72
CA ALA A 95 32.98 26.46 5.61
C ALA A 95 33.38 26.30 7.10
N GLY A 96 34.26 25.35 7.45
CA GLY A 96 34.64 25.07 8.84
C GLY A 96 33.53 24.42 9.68
N LYS A 97 32.48 23.88 9.04
CA LYS A 97 31.27 23.30 9.66
C LYS A 97 31.29 21.76 9.68
N ARG A 98 32.46 21.12 9.63
CA ARG A 98 32.62 19.65 9.65
C ARG A 98 31.83 18.96 10.78
N ASN A 99 31.81 19.56 11.98
CA ASN A 99 31.06 19.03 13.12
C ASN A 99 29.53 19.00 12.89
N LEU A 100 28.98 19.97 12.14
CA LEU A 100 27.57 19.99 11.78
C LEU A 100 27.25 18.85 10.82
N GLY A 101 28.04 18.68 9.75
CA GLY A 101 27.88 17.57 8.80
C GLY A 101 27.89 16.21 9.49
N ARG A 102 28.85 15.99 10.40
CA ARG A 102 28.90 14.75 11.20
C ARG A 102 27.65 14.52 12.04
N ARG A 103 27.12 15.57 12.70
CA ARG A 103 25.90 15.45 13.51
C ARG A 103 24.68 15.10 12.64
N LEU A 104 24.56 15.72 11.47
CA LEU A 104 23.49 15.42 10.52
C LEU A 104 23.59 13.97 10.00
N ALA A 105 24.79 13.49 9.67
CA ALA A 105 25.01 12.11 9.26
C ALA A 105 24.61 11.10 10.36
N VAL A 106 24.92 11.41 11.63
CA VAL A 106 24.49 10.56 12.76
C VAL A 106 22.96 10.51 12.87
N VAL A 107 22.28 11.64 12.75
CA VAL A 107 20.80 11.68 12.80
C VAL A 107 20.19 10.93 11.62
N CYS A 108 20.71 11.12 10.40
CA CYS A 108 20.28 10.39 9.22
C CYS A 108 20.42 8.87 9.42
N LYS A 109 21.57 8.40 9.91
CA LYS A 109 21.80 6.99 10.24
C LYS A 109 20.85 6.46 11.32
N GLN A 110 20.53 7.26 12.33
CA GLN A 110 19.54 6.89 13.35
C GLN A 110 18.15 6.71 12.72
N MET A 111 17.73 7.61 11.83
CA MET A 111 16.45 7.49 11.12
C MET A 111 16.40 6.22 10.25
N GLN A 112 17.46 5.95 9.48
CA GLN A 112 17.58 4.70 8.70
C GLN A 112 17.50 3.46 9.58
N THR A 113 18.17 3.48 10.73
CA THR A 113 18.15 2.35 11.68
C THR A 113 16.73 2.09 12.19
N GLN A 114 15.96 3.14 12.50
CA GLN A 114 14.57 3.01 12.94
C GLN A 114 13.65 2.46 11.83
N LEU A 115 13.85 2.91 10.58
CA LEU A 115 13.12 2.38 9.43
C LEU A 115 13.45 0.90 9.17
N ALA A 116 14.73 0.53 9.23
CA ALA A 116 15.15 -0.87 9.07
C ALA A 116 14.57 -1.77 10.16
N GLN A 117 14.42 -1.28 11.41
CA GLN A 117 13.78 -2.03 12.51
C GLN A 117 12.32 -2.38 12.24
N ILE A 118 11.59 -1.56 11.47
CA ILE A 118 10.22 -1.86 11.03
C ILE A 118 10.16 -2.58 9.68
N GLY A 119 11.33 -2.89 9.09
CA GLY A 119 11.49 -3.60 7.83
C GLY A 119 11.51 -2.71 6.59
N VAL A 120 11.54 -1.38 6.73
CA VAL A 120 11.57 -0.46 5.59
C VAL A 120 13.00 -0.03 5.30
N GLU A 121 13.47 -0.26 4.08
CA GLU A 121 14.83 0.06 3.65
C GLU A 121 14.77 0.87 2.35
N ALA A 122 15.56 1.94 2.28
CA ALA A 122 15.74 2.72 1.06
C ALA A 122 17.21 2.66 0.63
N THR A 123 17.44 2.35 -0.64
CA THR A 123 18.79 2.21 -1.21
C THR A 123 18.93 3.12 -2.42
N ASP A 124 20.01 3.90 -2.46
CA ASP A 124 20.37 4.70 -3.62
C ASP A 124 21.18 3.82 -4.60
N PRO A 125 20.66 3.51 -5.81
CA PRO A 125 21.36 2.68 -6.78
C PRO A 125 22.41 3.47 -7.59
N THR A 126 22.68 4.73 -7.26
CA THR A 126 23.65 5.55 -8.00
C THR A 126 25.03 4.90 -8.07
N GLY A 127 25.57 4.76 -9.28
CA GLY A 127 26.85 4.11 -9.55
C GLY A 127 26.77 2.61 -9.81
N GLU A 128 25.64 1.96 -9.52
CA GLU A 128 25.45 0.54 -9.82
C GLU A 128 25.33 0.30 -11.34
N PRO A 129 25.81 -0.84 -11.86
CA PRO A 129 25.64 -1.20 -13.25
C PRO A 129 24.19 -1.58 -13.54
N PHE A 130 23.73 -1.35 -14.77
CA PHE A 130 22.32 -1.53 -15.13
C PHE A 130 21.82 -2.97 -14.88
N ASP A 131 22.64 -3.96 -15.21
CA ASP A 131 22.32 -5.39 -15.07
C ASP A 131 22.04 -5.80 -13.63
N ALA A 132 22.69 -5.18 -12.65
CA ALA A 132 22.47 -5.46 -11.23
C ALA A 132 21.14 -4.91 -10.70
N VAL A 133 20.61 -3.85 -11.31
CA VAL A 133 19.46 -3.09 -10.80
C VAL A 133 18.25 -3.08 -11.73
N ALA A 134 18.31 -3.78 -12.87
CA ALA A 134 17.29 -3.74 -13.92
C ALA A 134 15.87 -4.04 -13.43
N ASP A 135 15.72 -4.92 -12.43
CA ASP A 135 14.43 -5.30 -11.86
C ASP A 135 13.89 -4.33 -10.79
N GLU A 136 14.69 -3.33 -10.41
CA GLU A 136 14.42 -2.45 -9.26
C GLU A 136 14.35 -0.97 -9.63
N VAL A 137 14.60 -0.63 -10.90
CA VAL A 137 14.66 0.75 -11.38
C VAL A 137 13.68 1.01 -12.51
N ASP A 138 13.11 2.21 -12.52
CA ASP A 138 12.40 2.80 -13.65
C ASP A 138 13.32 3.81 -14.34
N VAL A 139 13.72 3.51 -15.57
CA VAL A 139 14.66 4.32 -16.35
C VAL A 139 13.91 5.47 -17.03
N LEU A 140 14.07 6.68 -16.49
CA LEU A 140 13.42 7.86 -17.04
C LEU A 140 14.08 8.36 -18.33
N ARG A 141 15.41 8.32 -18.39
CA ARG A 141 16.20 8.75 -19.56
C ARG A 141 17.63 8.23 -19.51
N TRP A 142 18.30 8.30 -20.66
CA TRP A 142 19.71 7.98 -20.85
C TRP A 142 20.54 9.25 -21.07
N ARG A 143 21.77 9.27 -20.55
CA ARG A 143 22.79 10.30 -20.78
C ARG A 143 24.03 9.63 -21.35
N HIS A 144 24.37 9.99 -22.58
CA HIS A 144 25.58 9.51 -23.22
C HIS A 144 26.74 10.47 -22.96
N GLY A 145 27.91 9.94 -22.66
CA GLY A 145 29.10 10.76 -22.43
C GLY A 145 30.36 9.95 -22.14
N ALA A 146 31.51 10.54 -22.43
CA ALA A 146 32.82 9.91 -22.21
C ALA A 146 33.11 9.65 -20.71
N GLN A 147 32.40 10.33 -19.80
CA GLN A 147 32.48 10.08 -18.37
C GLN A 147 31.85 8.75 -17.92
N TYR A 148 31.06 8.09 -18.78
CA TYR A 148 30.42 6.82 -18.47
C TYR A 148 31.15 5.69 -19.21
N PRO A 149 31.93 4.84 -18.51
CA PRO A 149 32.67 3.75 -19.13
C PRO A 149 31.79 2.56 -19.54
N ALA A 150 30.59 2.48 -18.97
CA ALA A 150 29.60 1.42 -19.21
C ALA A 150 28.19 1.94 -18.89
N GLU A 151 27.18 1.10 -19.08
CA GLU A 151 25.80 1.37 -18.67
C GLU A 151 25.67 1.31 -17.15
N VAL A 152 25.54 2.47 -16.52
CA VAL A 152 25.50 2.62 -15.06
C VAL A 152 24.40 3.59 -14.66
N VAL A 153 23.91 3.50 -13.43
CA VAL A 153 23.01 4.52 -12.88
C VAL A 153 23.81 5.81 -12.66
N ALA A 154 23.61 6.79 -13.54
CA ALA A 154 24.32 8.07 -13.45
C ALA A 154 23.76 8.97 -12.34
N GLN A 155 22.46 8.86 -12.07
CA GLN A 155 21.78 9.64 -11.04
C GLN A 155 20.47 8.95 -10.64
N ALA A 156 20.27 8.71 -9.35
CA ALA A 156 18.94 8.41 -8.79
C ALA A 156 18.19 9.71 -8.45
N LEU A 157 16.95 9.83 -8.91
CA LEU A 157 16.01 10.88 -8.49
C LEU A 157 15.17 10.44 -7.28
N GLU A 158 14.81 9.16 -7.26
CA GLU A 158 14.17 8.48 -6.15
C GLU A 158 14.91 7.17 -5.86
N PRO A 159 15.03 6.74 -4.59
CA PRO A 159 15.69 5.50 -4.20
C PRO A 159 14.80 4.28 -4.45
N VAL A 160 15.39 3.08 -4.44
CA VAL A 160 14.64 1.83 -4.34
C VAL A 160 14.14 1.72 -2.91
N VAL A 161 12.84 1.44 -2.70
CA VAL A 161 12.30 1.20 -1.36
C VAL A 161 11.79 -0.23 -1.24
N ARG A 162 12.24 -0.91 -0.19
CA ARG A 162 11.82 -2.26 0.17
C ARG A 162 11.08 -2.26 1.50
N ASP A 163 9.98 -2.99 1.59
CA ASP A 163 9.29 -3.33 2.84
C ASP A 163 9.43 -4.84 3.06
N ARG A 164 10.17 -5.20 4.11
CA ARG A 164 10.52 -6.58 4.48
C ARG A 164 11.13 -7.36 3.31
N GLY A 165 12.00 -6.69 2.56
CA GLY A 165 12.71 -7.26 1.40
C GLY A 165 11.92 -7.26 0.09
N VAL A 166 10.65 -6.86 0.08
CA VAL A 166 9.85 -6.73 -1.14
C VAL A 166 9.94 -5.31 -1.66
N VAL A 167 10.27 -5.14 -2.93
CA VAL A 167 10.28 -3.82 -3.58
C VAL A 167 8.85 -3.26 -3.61
N VAL A 168 8.64 -2.16 -2.88
CA VAL A 168 7.36 -1.43 -2.84
C VAL A 168 7.40 -0.17 -3.69
N ARG A 169 8.60 0.32 -4.03
CA ARG A 169 8.81 1.42 -4.97
C ARG A 169 10.11 1.23 -5.73
N LEU A 170 10.02 1.30 -7.06
CA LEU A 170 11.19 1.30 -7.95
C LEU A 170 11.92 2.64 -7.83
N ALA A 171 13.24 2.61 -7.93
CA ALA A 171 14.01 3.84 -8.05
C ALA A 171 13.73 4.53 -9.39
N GLN A 172 13.58 5.84 -9.39
CA GLN A 172 13.55 6.60 -10.64
C GLN A 172 14.97 7.04 -10.99
N VAL A 173 15.48 6.57 -12.12
CA VAL A 173 16.90 6.75 -12.45
C VAL A 173 17.13 7.41 -13.80
N VAL A 174 18.27 8.09 -13.89
CA VAL A 174 18.88 8.50 -15.14
C VAL A 174 20.10 7.61 -15.38
N MET A 175 20.08 6.88 -16.47
CA MET A 175 21.19 6.00 -16.86
C MET A 175 22.28 6.79 -17.56
N GLY A 176 23.53 6.42 -17.30
CA GLY A 176 24.71 6.85 -18.02
C GLY A 176 25.17 5.75 -18.95
N ALA A 177 25.53 6.08 -20.19
CA ALA A 177 26.10 5.14 -21.14
C ALA A 177 27.29 5.79 -21.88
N PRO A 178 28.23 4.99 -22.40
CA PRO A 178 29.28 5.49 -23.26
C PRO A 178 28.72 6.31 -24.42
N ALA A 179 29.52 7.26 -24.93
CA ALA A 179 29.16 7.97 -26.14
C ALA A 179 29.01 6.96 -27.29
N THR A 180 27.83 6.90 -27.91
CA THR A 180 27.62 6.09 -29.10
C THR A 180 28.42 6.74 -30.23
N ASP A 181 29.45 6.04 -30.72
CA ASP A 181 30.16 6.50 -31.92
C ASP A 181 29.12 6.54 -33.07
N PRO A 182 28.92 7.68 -33.75
CA PRO A 182 27.94 7.80 -34.82
C PRO A 182 28.26 6.94 -36.06
N ALA A 183 29.36 6.18 -36.02
CA ALA A 183 29.81 5.32 -37.11
C ALA A 183 29.11 3.94 -37.15
N THR A 184 28.34 3.57 -36.13
CA THR A 184 27.60 2.29 -36.11
C THR A 184 26.09 2.55 -36.08
N ASP A 185 25.59 3.11 -37.17
CA ASP A 185 24.16 3.10 -37.48
C ASP A 185 23.92 1.94 -38.46
N PRO A 186 23.50 0.74 -38.02
CA PRO A 186 23.14 -0.36 -38.92
C PRO A 186 21.76 -0.09 -39.52
N ALA A 187 21.63 1.00 -40.29
CA ALA A 187 20.39 1.37 -40.96
C ALA A 187 20.65 2.00 -42.34
N THR A 188 21.38 1.32 -43.22
CA THR A 188 21.11 1.38 -44.67
C THR A 188 21.51 0.04 -45.30
N ASP A 189 20.77 -1.01 -44.96
CA ASP A 189 20.61 -2.18 -45.82
C ASP A 189 19.09 -2.36 -46.04
N GLN A 190 18.47 -1.34 -46.66
CA GLN A 190 17.19 -1.50 -47.33
C GLN A 190 17.49 -2.03 -48.74
N PRO A 191 17.15 -3.30 -49.07
CA PRO A 191 17.17 -3.73 -50.45
C PRO A 191 16.05 -3.01 -51.19
N ALA A 192 16.44 -2.28 -52.23
CA ALA A 192 15.52 -1.72 -53.20
C ALA A 192 14.77 -2.85 -53.92
N GLY A 193 13.43 -2.85 -53.83
CA GLY A 193 12.51 -3.71 -54.57
C GLY A 193 11.27 -3.98 -53.72
N SER A 194 10.03 -3.72 -54.13
CA SER A 194 9.48 -3.52 -55.46
C SER A 194 8.18 -2.74 -55.35
N THR A 195 7.96 -1.87 -56.32
CA THR A 195 6.70 -1.26 -56.69
C THR A 195 5.68 -2.34 -57.09
N GLN A 196 4.46 -2.27 -56.55
CA GLN A 196 3.16 -2.78 -57.05
C GLN A 196 2.28 -3.20 -55.86
N ASP A 197 0.99 -2.97 -55.76
CA ASP A 197 0.03 -2.19 -56.53
C ASP A 197 -1.27 -2.20 -55.67
N THR A 198 -2.06 -1.13 -55.78
CA THR A 198 -3.54 -1.07 -55.66
C THR A 198 -4.34 -1.96 -54.70
N GLN A 199 -5.03 -1.31 -53.72
CA GLN A 199 -6.50 -1.22 -53.57
C GLN A 199 -6.85 -0.74 -52.14
N SER A 200 -7.36 0.47 -51.96
CA SER A 200 -8.77 0.83 -52.18
C SER A 200 -9.74 0.02 -51.31
N MET A 201 -10.16 0.59 -50.16
CA MET A 201 -11.58 0.82 -49.82
C MET A 201 -11.81 1.03 -48.32
N ARG A 202 -12.60 2.08 -48.05
CA ARG A 202 -13.51 2.29 -46.91
C ARG A 202 -12.83 2.56 -45.57
N GLY A 203 -13.03 3.75 -44.99
CA GLY A 203 -14.33 4.20 -44.50
C GLY A 203 -14.53 3.54 -43.15
N ILE A 204 -14.47 4.28 -42.04
CA ILE A 204 -15.67 4.81 -41.39
C ILE A 204 -15.25 6.00 -40.50
N GLN A 205 -15.95 7.10 -40.70
CA GLN A 205 -16.08 8.21 -39.77
C GLN A 205 -16.97 7.75 -38.61
N ASN A 206 -16.55 7.96 -37.37
CA ASN A 206 -17.43 8.02 -36.18
C ASN A 206 -17.03 9.29 -35.43
N THR A 207 -17.63 10.46 -35.64
CA THR A 207 -18.90 11.00 -35.09
C THR A 207 -19.17 10.69 -33.62
N GLN A 208 -19.24 11.80 -32.84
CA GLN A 208 -20.13 12.05 -31.69
C GLN A 208 -19.96 11.14 -30.46
N GLY A 209 -19.95 11.62 -29.23
CA GLY A 209 -20.39 12.87 -28.65
C GLY A 209 -20.88 12.53 -27.25
N HIS A 210 -20.34 13.18 -26.21
CA HIS A 210 -21.03 13.25 -24.92
C HIS A 210 -20.70 14.55 -24.20
N GLU A 211 -21.63 15.49 -24.38
CA GLU A 211 -21.93 16.56 -23.44
C GLU A 211 -22.50 15.98 -22.13
N GLY A 212 -22.29 16.72 -21.03
CA GLY A 212 -22.96 16.54 -19.74
C GLY A 212 -21.95 16.26 -18.63
N ALA A 213 -21.87 16.98 -17.51
CA ALA A 213 -22.77 17.93 -16.85
C ALA A 213 -21.89 18.83 -15.96
N ARG A 214 -22.08 20.16 -15.91
CA ARG A 214 -22.98 20.89 -14.99
C ARG A 214 -23.00 20.38 -13.54
N GLY A 215 -22.60 21.25 -12.63
CA GLY A 215 -22.90 21.21 -11.19
C GLY A 215 -21.63 21.07 -10.35
N GLY A 216 -21.28 21.96 -9.43
CA GLY A 216 -21.95 23.16 -8.96
C GLY A 216 -20.96 23.99 -8.15
N ALA A 217 -21.13 25.30 -8.22
CA ALA A 217 -20.53 26.23 -7.29
C ALA A 217 -21.17 26.03 -5.91
N VAL A 218 -20.36 25.82 -4.88
CA VAL A 218 -20.68 26.20 -3.50
C VAL A 218 -19.38 26.69 -2.85
N GLU A 219 -19.20 28.00 -2.88
CA GLU A 219 -18.33 28.78 -1.98
C GLU A 219 -19.27 29.51 -0.99
N PRO A 220 -18.78 30.18 0.06
CA PRO A 220 -18.35 29.64 1.35
C PRO A 220 -19.26 30.12 2.51
N ALA A 221 -19.24 29.42 3.64
CA ALA A 221 -19.65 29.96 4.95
C ALA A 221 -18.40 29.93 5.87
N ARG A 222 -17.88 31.05 6.38
CA ARG A 222 -18.40 31.86 7.52
C ARG A 222 -18.76 30.93 8.68
N GLU A 223 -18.20 31.00 9.89
CA GLU A 223 -17.86 32.15 10.71
C GLU A 223 -17.11 31.66 11.98
N ARG A 224 -16.25 32.53 12.53
CA ARG A 224 -16.05 32.87 13.97
C ARG A 224 -15.95 31.77 15.04
N GLU A 225 -14.84 31.81 15.78
CA GLU A 225 -14.72 32.22 17.21
C GLU A 225 -13.26 31.95 17.65
N GLN A 226 -12.40 32.96 17.78
CA GLN A 226 -12.17 33.74 19.01
C GLN A 226 -12.18 32.90 20.28
N GLN A 227 -10.99 32.65 20.83
CA GLN A 227 -10.76 32.75 22.26
C GLN A 227 -9.31 33.19 22.49
N GLU A 228 -9.21 34.35 23.12
CA GLU A 228 -8.03 34.92 23.77
C GLU A 228 -7.53 34.07 24.93
#